data_AF-A0A318SIC5-F1
#
_entry.id   AF-A0A318SIC5-F1
#
_cell.length_a   1.000
_cell.length_b   1.000
_cell.length_c   1.000
_cell.angle_alpha   90.00
_cell.angle_beta   90.00
_cell.angle_gamma   90.00
#
_symmetry.space_group_name_H-M   'P 1'
#
loop_
_entity.id
_entity.type
_entity.pdbx_description
1 polymer ?
#
loop_
_entity_poly.entity_id
_entity_poly.type
_entity_poly.pdbx_seq_one_letter_code
_entity_poly.pdbx_strand_id
1 'polypeptide(L)'
;MLTANKLMPQGRGLAPVLLKRAATVELDWDVRQKSRFDATDSTGRRIGVFLPRGTLVRGGDVLVAEDGSLVRVVAAPQAVLRITHCASHGTPFDLTRAAYHLGNRHVPIELNPAYLQIEPDHVLAEMLRSQHLIVREATEPFEPEGGAYGAHSAAHGGHGHAAGHAHAHGHDHGAPQHAHAHAPAAEAGHVHAHDTAPAHGAPGHVHGPGCAHGHHDHGHTHDHTPAAPATATHGAPGHVHGPGCAHGDHDHDHDHAPAPAPVAVQFHAKRPGHA
;
A
#
# COMPACT_ATOMS: atom_id res chain seq x y z
N MET A 1 -8.31 28.04 -21.27
CA MET A 1 -7.73 26.77 -20.78
C MET A 1 -8.89 26.03 -20.16
N LEU A 2 -9.21 24.83 -20.65
CA LEU A 2 -10.36 24.07 -20.18
C LEU A 2 -10.02 23.35 -18.88
N THR A 3 -10.95 23.28 -17.94
CA THR A 3 -10.76 22.54 -16.69
C THR A 3 -11.47 21.19 -16.74
N ALA A 4 -10.81 20.10 -16.34
CA ALA A 4 -11.42 18.79 -16.15
C ALA A 4 -11.31 18.36 -14.69
N ASN A 5 -12.44 18.26 -14.00
CA ASN A 5 -12.52 17.92 -12.57
C ASN A 5 -13.23 16.60 -12.27
N LYS A 6 -13.66 15.90 -13.32
CA LYS A 6 -14.36 14.62 -13.23
C LYS A 6 -13.69 13.59 -14.11
N LEU A 7 -13.51 12.39 -13.56
CA LEU A 7 -13.00 11.21 -14.24
C LEU A 7 -14.12 10.15 -14.28
N MET A 8 -14.36 9.59 -15.46
CA MET A 8 -15.24 8.44 -15.65
C MET A 8 -14.37 7.20 -15.91
N PRO A 9 -14.28 6.27 -14.95
CA PRO A 9 -13.46 5.07 -15.10
C PRO A 9 -13.88 4.28 -16.34
N GLN A 10 -12.92 4.01 -17.23
CA GLN A 10 -13.11 3.26 -18.47
C GLN A 10 -14.28 3.74 -19.34
N GLY A 11 -14.70 5.01 -19.20
CA GLY A 11 -15.87 5.55 -19.89
C GLY A 11 -17.19 4.85 -19.56
N ARG A 12 -17.31 4.19 -18.40
CA ARG A 12 -18.51 3.44 -17.99
C ARG A 12 -19.77 4.30 -18.11
N GLY A 13 -20.78 3.77 -18.80
CA GLY A 13 -22.06 4.44 -19.04
C GLY A 13 -22.11 5.31 -20.30
N LEU A 14 -21.00 5.48 -21.03
CA LEU A 14 -20.97 6.17 -22.30
C LEU A 14 -21.18 5.20 -23.47
N ALA A 15 -21.92 5.63 -24.49
CA ALA A 15 -22.05 4.87 -25.72
C ALA A 15 -20.68 4.75 -26.42
N PRO A 16 -20.32 3.58 -27.02
CA PRO A 16 -19.01 3.40 -27.67
C PRO A 16 -18.68 4.44 -28.74
N VAL A 17 -19.70 4.98 -29.44
CA VAL A 17 -19.52 6.03 -30.45
C VAL A 17 -18.99 7.34 -29.85
N LEU A 18 -19.35 7.66 -28.61
CA LEU A 18 -18.86 8.84 -27.90
C LEU A 18 -17.38 8.66 -27.55
N LEU A 19 -17.00 7.47 -27.06
CA LEU A 19 -15.60 7.15 -26.75
C LEU A 19 -14.70 7.18 -27.99
N LYS A 20 -15.21 6.70 -29.12
CA LYS A 20 -14.48 6.67 -30.40
C LYS A 20 -14.25 8.07 -30.98
N ARG A 21 -15.17 9.02 -30.72
CA ARG A 21 -15.10 10.41 -31.23
C ARG A 21 -14.47 11.40 -30.26
N ALA A 22 -14.34 11.04 -28.99
CA ALA A 22 -13.70 11.87 -27.98
C ALA A 22 -12.25 12.20 -28.37
N ALA A 23 -11.82 13.43 -28.07
CA ALA A 23 -10.41 13.78 -28.16
C ALA A 23 -9.60 12.88 -27.21
N THR A 24 -8.34 12.60 -27.53
CA THR A 24 -7.47 11.80 -26.66
C THR A 24 -6.41 12.65 -25.99
N VAL A 25 -5.91 12.18 -24.86
CA VAL A 25 -4.71 12.71 -24.23
C VAL A 25 -3.79 11.54 -23.88
N GLU A 26 -2.55 11.61 -24.36
CA GLU A 26 -1.52 10.60 -24.07
C GLU A 26 -0.74 11.06 -22.84
N LEU A 27 -0.76 10.23 -21.79
CA LEU A 27 -0.14 10.55 -20.50
C LEU A 27 0.73 9.38 -20.05
N ASP A 28 1.98 9.67 -19.69
CA ASP A 28 2.85 8.71 -19.02
C ASP A 28 2.37 8.42 -17.59
N TRP A 29 3.00 7.43 -16.94
CA TRP A 29 2.67 7.02 -15.58
C TRP A 29 2.95 8.13 -14.55
N ASP A 30 4.03 8.89 -14.71
CA ASP A 30 4.40 9.98 -13.80
C ASP A 30 3.33 11.08 -13.72
N VAL A 31 2.69 11.40 -14.85
CA VAL A 31 1.58 12.33 -14.90
C VAL A 31 0.30 11.69 -14.38
N ARG A 32 0.01 10.45 -14.76
CA ARG A 32 -1.24 9.75 -14.39
C ARG A 32 -1.38 9.45 -12.90
N GLN A 33 -0.28 9.44 -12.16
CA GLN A 33 -0.28 9.33 -10.69
C GLN A 33 -0.63 10.65 -9.98
N LYS A 34 -0.62 11.78 -10.69
CA LYS A 34 -0.90 13.09 -10.12
C LYS A 34 -2.39 13.37 -10.18
N SER A 35 -2.92 13.93 -9.09
CA SER A 35 -4.30 14.43 -9.04
C SER A 35 -4.48 15.79 -9.73
N ARG A 36 -3.38 16.52 -9.97
CA ARG A 36 -3.38 17.85 -10.60
C ARG A 36 -2.24 17.96 -11.59
N PHE A 37 -2.55 18.28 -12.84
CA PHE A 37 -1.56 18.44 -13.90
C PHE A 37 -2.19 19.16 -15.10
N ASP A 38 -1.34 19.72 -15.96
CA ASP A 38 -1.75 20.27 -17.25
C ASP A 38 -1.47 19.26 -18.36
N ALA A 39 -2.32 19.25 -19.38
CA ALA A 39 -2.14 18.44 -20.57
C ALA A 39 -2.64 19.16 -21.83
N THR A 40 -2.25 18.65 -22.99
CA THR A 40 -2.78 19.09 -24.29
C THR A 40 -3.43 17.90 -24.98
N ASP A 41 -4.68 18.03 -25.40
CA ASP A 41 -5.38 16.94 -26.10
C ASP A 41 -4.98 16.85 -27.58
N SER A 42 -5.44 15.79 -28.24
CA SER A 42 -5.24 15.50 -29.66
C SER A 42 -5.78 16.58 -30.62
N THR A 43 -6.59 17.52 -30.12
CA THR A 43 -7.13 18.64 -30.91
C THR A 43 -6.36 19.94 -30.64
N GLY A 44 -5.30 19.90 -29.84
CA GLY A 44 -4.44 21.03 -29.49
C GLY A 44 -4.99 21.91 -28.36
N ARG A 45 -6.03 21.45 -27.64
CA ARG A 45 -6.62 22.22 -26.54
C ARG A 45 -5.83 21.97 -25.25
N ARG A 46 -5.51 23.04 -24.52
CA ARG A 46 -4.91 22.97 -23.19
C ARG A 46 -5.97 22.68 -22.12
N ILE A 47 -5.71 21.66 -21.31
CA ILE A 47 -6.60 21.15 -20.26
C ILE A 47 -5.85 21.18 -18.93
N GLY A 48 -6.43 21.81 -17.91
CA GLY A 48 -6.00 21.66 -16.52
C GLY A 48 -6.84 20.59 -15.82
N VAL A 49 -6.21 19.55 -15.30
CA VAL A 49 -6.88 18.43 -14.63
C VAL A 49 -6.81 18.63 -13.11
N PHE A 50 -7.96 18.50 -12.43
CA PHE A 50 -8.09 18.67 -10.97
C PHE A 50 -8.99 17.58 -10.38
N LEU A 51 -8.39 16.45 -10.02
CA LEU A 51 -9.07 15.30 -9.46
C LEU A 51 -8.93 15.26 -7.93
N PRO A 52 -9.75 14.45 -7.22
CA PRO A 52 -9.52 14.15 -5.81
C PRO A 52 -8.10 13.63 -5.58
N ARG A 53 -7.56 13.90 -4.38
CA ARG A 53 -6.24 13.39 -4.00
C ARG A 53 -6.26 11.86 -4.01
N GLY A 54 -5.18 11.27 -4.54
CA GLY A 54 -5.04 9.82 -4.65
C GLY A 54 -5.78 9.20 -5.85
N THR A 55 -6.49 9.98 -6.68
CA THR A 55 -7.03 9.45 -7.93
C THR A 55 -5.90 9.13 -8.91
N LEU A 56 -5.79 7.85 -9.28
CA LEU A 56 -4.93 7.36 -10.35
C LEU A 56 -5.71 7.36 -11.66
N VAL A 57 -5.12 7.94 -12.70
CA VAL A 57 -5.72 7.97 -14.04
C VAL A 57 -5.25 6.74 -14.82
N ARG A 58 -6.18 5.93 -15.34
CA ARG A 58 -5.85 4.74 -16.14
C ARG A 58 -6.09 4.98 -17.62
N GLY A 59 -5.34 4.27 -18.47
CA GLY A 59 -5.64 4.20 -19.90
C GLY A 59 -7.07 3.72 -20.11
N GLY A 60 -7.82 4.39 -20.99
CA GLY A 60 -9.24 4.13 -21.23
C GLY A 60 -10.19 4.94 -20.35
N ASP A 61 -9.72 5.57 -19.27
CA ASP A 61 -10.55 6.49 -18.51
C ASP A 61 -10.91 7.74 -19.33
N VAL A 62 -11.99 8.42 -18.94
CA VAL A 62 -12.48 9.60 -19.65
C VAL A 62 -12.54 10.79 -18.70
N LEU A 63 -11.75 11.81 -19.00
CA LEU A 63 -11.84 13.11 -18.36
C LEU A 63 -13.03 13.87 -18.95
N VAL A 64 -13.83 14.47 -18.07
CA VAL A 64 -14.95 15.33 -18.46
C VAL A 64 -14.55 16.78 -18.17
N ALA A 65 -14.44 17.57 -19.23
CA ALA A 65 -14.16 19.00 -19.11
C ALA A 65 -15.42 19.78 -18.73
N GLU A 66 -15.23 20.99 -18.22
CA GLU A 66 -16.30 21.89 -17.77
C GLU A 66 -17.28 22.31 -18.89
N ASP A 67 -16.83 22.28 -20.15
CA ASP A 67 -17.66 22.49 -21.34
C ASP A 67 -18.47 21.25 -21.74
N GLY A 68 -18.37 20.16 -20.97
CA GLY A 68 -19.00 18.88 -21.23
C GLY A 68 -18.26 18.01 -22.24
N SER A 69 -17.13 18.47 -22.79
CA SER A 69 -16.36 17.67 -23.73
C SER A 69 -15.69 16.48 -23.04
N LEU A 70 -15.62 15.37 -23.77
CA LEU A 70 -15.02 14.13 -23.31
C LEU A 70 -13.61 14.01 -23.86
N VAL A 71 -12.66 13.70 -22.98
CA VAL A 71 -11.26 13.48 -23.34
C VAL A 71 -10.82 12.11 -22.82
N ARG A 72 -10.57 11.18 -23.72
CA ARG A 72 -10.18 9.81 -23.38
C ARG A 72 -8.68 9.75 -23.11
N VAL A 73 -8.30 9.16 -21.99
CA VAL A 73 -6.90 8.98 -21.61
C VAL A 73 -6.34 7.76 -22.32
N VAL A 74 -5.14 7.91 -22.86
CA VAL A 74 -4.33 6.83 -23.41
C VAL A 74 -3.05 6.77 -22.58
N ALA A 75 -2.69 5.58 -22.12
CA ALA A 75 -1.40 5.37 -21.48
C ALA A 75 -0.31 5.55 -22.55
N ALA A 76 0.50 6.60 -22.40
CA ALA A 76 1.57 6.88 -23.35
C ALA A 76 2.66 5.80 -23.23
N PRO A 77 3.24 5.34 -24.35
CA PRO A 77 4.45 4.53 -24.29
C PRO A 77 5.59 5.29 -23.59
N GLN A 78 6.24 4.64 -22.63
CA GLN A 78 7.37 5.20 -21.90
C GLN A 78 8.50 4.17 -21.76
N ALA A 79 9.69 4.63 -21.38
CA ALA A 79 10.80 3.72 -21.11
C ALA A 79 10.46 2.81 -19.93
N VAL A 80 10.66 1.50 -20.11
CA VAL A 80 10.39 0.46 -19.12
C VAL A 80 11.40 -0.66 -19.23
N LEU A 81 11.50 -1.46 -18.16
CA LEU A 81 12.15 -2.75 -18.19
C LEU A 81 11.07 -3.83 -18.30
N ARG A 82 11.20 -4.68 -19.32
CA ARG A 82 10.40 -5.88 -19.56
C ARG A 82 11.14 -7.08 -19.00
N ILE A 83 10.50 -7.81 -18.09
CA ILE A 83 11.06 -8.97 -17.41
C ILE A 83 10.31 -10.22 -17.84
N THR A 84 11.03 -11.19 -18.38
CA THR A 84 10.49 -12.52 -18.71
C THR A 84 11.35 -13.60 -18.07
N HIS A 85 10.78 -14.77 -17.82
CA HIS A 85 11.59 -15.92 -17.39
C HIS A 85 12.45 -16.42 -18.55
N CYS A 86 13.55 -17.10 -18.23
CA CYS A 86 14.33 -17.83 -19.22
C CYS A 86 13.52 -19.05 -19.71
N ALA A 87 13.33 -19.20 -21.03
CA ALA A 87 12.59 -20.33 -21.59
C ALA A 87 13.36 -21.66 -21.49
N SER A 88 14.70 -21.62 -21.42
CA SER A 88 15.55 -22.81 -21.39
C SER A 88 15.83 -23.33 -19.98
N HIS A 89 15.98 -22.42 -19.01
CA HIS A 89 16.46 -22.75 -17.65
C HIS A 89 15.55 -22.26 -16.52
N GLY A 90 14.51 -21.48 -16.85
CA GLY A 90 13.59 -20.90 -15.88
C GLY A 90 12.17 -21.43 -16.04
N THR A 91 11.30 -21.00 -15.13
CA THR A 91 9.88 -21.34 -15.11
C THR A 91 9.03 -20.06 -15.01
N PRO A 92 7.75 -20.09 -15.43
CA PRO A 92 6.84 -18.96 -15.21
C PRO A 92 6.74 -18.54 -13.73
N PHE A 93 6.92 -19.48 -12.80
CA PHE A 93 6.90 -19.21 -11.35
C PHE A 93 8.04 -18.30 -10.89
N ASP A 94 9.13 -18.19 -11.64
CA ASP A 94 10.23 -17.27 -11.31
C ASP A 94 9.81 -15.80 -11.47
N LEU A 95 8.83 -15.50 -12.34
CA LEU A 95 8.19 -14.18 -12.39
C LEU A 95 7.39 -13.91 -11.11
N THR A 96 6.72 -14.91 -10.54
CA THR A 96 6.02 -14.75 -9.25
C THR A 96 7.00 -14.45 -8.12
N ARG A 97 8.15 -15.15 -8.07
CA ARG A 97 9.22 -14.84 -7.10
C ARG A 97 9.79 -13.43 -7.29
N ALA A 98 10.00 -13.03 -8.54
CA ALA A 98 10.46 -11.68 -8.87
C ALA A 98 9.46 -10.62 -8.40
N ALA A 99 8.18 -10.79 -8.68
CA ALA A 99 7.11 -9.90 -8.26
C ALA A 99 7.05 -9.78 -6.71
N TYR A 100 7.23 -10.89 -5.99
CA TYR A 100 7.34 -10.88 -4.53
C TYR A 100 8.52 -10.00 -4.05
N HIS A 101 9.72 -10.18 -4.62
CA HIS A 101 10.90 -9.41 -4.25
C HIS A 101 10.82 -7.93 -4.62
N LEU A 102 10.18 -7.59 -5.74
CA LEU A 102 9.93 -6.21 -6.16
C LEU A 102 8.86 -5.55 -5.26
N GLY A 103 7.80 -6.29 -4.92
CA GLY A 103 6.75 -5.85 -4.01
C GLY A 103 7.27 -5.55 -2.61
N ASN A 104 8.18 -6.38 -2.07
CA ASN A 104 8.86 -6.12 -0.79
C ASN A 104 9.71 -4.83 -0.79
N ARG A 105 10.04 -4.31 -1.97
CA ARG A 105 10.77 -3.05 -2.15
C ARG A 105 9.85 -1.88 -2.53
N HIS A 106 8.53 -2.10 -2.52
CA HIS A 106 7.51 -1.12 -2.93
C HIS A 106 7.72 -0.55 -4.33
N VAL A 107 8.26 -1.36 -5.25
CA VAL A 107 8.44 -0.96 -6.65
C VAL A 107 7.07 -1.00 -7.34
N PRO A 108 6.66 0.04 -8.09
CA PRO A 108 5.51 -0.03 -8.98
C PRO A 108 5.74 -1.10 -10.07
N ILE A 109 4.85 -2.09 -10.16
CA ILE A 109 5.00 -3.22 -11.08
C ILE A 109 3.68 -3.42 -11.83
N GLU A 110 3.76 -3.54 -13.15
CA GLU A 110 2.67 -4.09 -13.97
C GLU A 110 2.82 -5.61 -14.03
N LEU A 111 1.73 -6.30 -13.68
CA LEU A 111 1.69 -7.75 -13.64
C LEU A 111 1.03 -8.29 -14.90
N ASN A 112 1.73 -9.18 -15.61
CA ASN A 112 1.16 -9.96 -16.68
C ASN A 112 1.56 -11.44 -16.51
N PRO A 113 0.71 -12.41 -16.88
CA PRO A 113 1.06 -13.83 -16.81
C PRO A 113 2.36 -14.20 -17.54
N ALA A 114 2.72 -13.47 -18.59
CA ALA A 114 3.90 -13.75 -19.41
C ALA A 114 5.12 -12.88 -19.07
N TYR A 115 4.93 -11.77 -18.36
CA TYR A 115 6.01 -10.81 -18.09
C TYR A 115 5.71 -9.92 -16.88
N LEU A 116 6.74 -9.32 -16.31
CA LEU A 116 6.61 -8.15 -15.45
C LEU A 116 7.12 -6.92 -16.18
N GLN A 117 6.63 -5.76 -15.80
CA GLN A 117 7.14 -4.49 -16.29
C GLN A 117 7.32 -3.52 -15.12
N ILE A 118 8.45 -2.81 -15.12
CA ILE A 118 8.81 -1.79 -14.13
C ILE A 118 9.47 -0.60 -14.82
N GLU A 119 9.62 0.51 -14.11
CA GLU A 119 10.39 1.65 -14.60
C GLU A 119 11.90 1.33 -14.68
N PRO A 120 12.67 2.06 -15.51
CA PRO A 120 14.10 1.85 -15.66
C PRO A 120 14.88 2.06 -14.36
N ASP A 121 15.40 0.96 -13.80
CA ASP A 121 16.28 0.96 -12.65
C ASP A 121 17.39 -0.09 -12.85
N HIS A 122 18.64 0.37 -12.89
CA HIS A 122 19.79 -0.49 -13.15
C HIS A 122 20.11 -1.45 -12.00
N VAL A 123 19.85 -1.05 -10.74
CA VAL A 123 20.07 -1.88 -9.54
C VAL A 123 19.06 -3.02 -9.52
N LEU A 124 17.79 -2.70 -9.79
CA LEU A 124 16.74 -3.72 -9.91
C LEU A 124 16.99 -4.63 -11.11
N ALA A 125 17.44 -4.09 -12.24
CA ALA A 125 17.80 -4.88 -13.41
C ALA A 125 18.91 -5.89 -13.12
N GLU A 126 19.97 -5.50 -12.41
CA GLU A 126 21.05 -6.39 -12.01
C GLU A 126 20.56 -7.48 -11.05
N MET A 127 19.75 -7.11 -10.05
CA MET A 127 19.15 -8.07 -9.13
C MET A 127 18.27 -9.09 -9.86
N LEU A 128 17.45 -8.67 -10.82
CA LEU A 128 16.59 -9.57 -11.58
C LEU A 128 17.41 -10.50 -12.49
N ARG A 129 18.49 -9.99 -13.09
CA ARG A 129 19.42 -10.80 -13.89
C ARG A 129 20.15 -11.84 -13.06
N SER A 130 20.52 -11.54 -11.82
CA SER A 130 21.14 -12.53 -10.91
C SER A 130 20.17 -13.65 -10.48
N GLN A 131 18.85 -13.41 -10.59
CA GLN A 131 17.80 -14.42 -10.46
C GLN A 131 17.53 -15.18 -11.77
N HIS A 132 18.40 -15.05 -12.78
CA HIS A 132 18.30 -15.69 -14.10
C HIS A 132 17.08 -15.26 -14.93
N LEU A 133 16.51 -14.08 -14.66
CA LEU A 133 15.46 -13.49 -15.47
C LEU A 133 16.07 -12.72 -16.65
N ILE A 134 15.31 -12.66 -17.74
CA ILE A 134 15.66 -11.88 -18.91
C ILE A 134 15.07 -10.48 -18.71
N VAL A 135 15.93 -9.46 -18.67
CA VAL A 135 15.54 -8.06 -18.50
C VAL A 135 15.90 -7.27 -19.75
N ARG A 136 14.90 -6.75 -20.46
CA ARG A 136 15.04 -5.99 -21.72
C ARG A 136 14.47 -4.59 -21.56
N GLU A 137 15.18 -3.59 -22.06
CA GLU A 137 14.61 -2.24 -22.22
C GLU A 137 13.57 -2.22 -23.34
N ALA A 138 12.47 -1.52 -23.11
CA ALA A 138 11.40 -1.34 -24.09
C ALA A 138 10.75 0.04 -23.93
N THR A 139 9.98 0.44 -24.94
CA THR A 139 9.11 1.62 -24.89
C THR A 139 7.69 1.15 -25.05
N GLU A 140 6.96 1.04 -23.94
CA GLU A 140 5.62 0.44 -23.88
C GLU A 140 4.75 1.24 -22.92
N PRO A 141 3.41 1.22 -23.07
CA PRO A 141 2.52 1.73 -22.05
C PRO A 141 2.75 1.01 -20.72
N PHE A 142 2.71 1.74 -19.61
CA PHE A 142 2.97 1.19 -18.28
C PHE A 142 1.77 1.36 -17.36
N GLU A 143 1.16 0.26 -16.93
CA GLU A 143 -0.02 0.23 -16.07
C GLU A 143 0.26 -0.58 -14.80
N PRO A 144 1.08 -0.06 -13.87
CA PRO A 144 1.39 -0.80 -12.65
C PRO A 144 0.16 -0.96 -11.76
N GLU A 145 0.15 -2.05 -11.00
CA GLU A 145 -0.91 -2.37 -10.06
C GLU A 145 -1.09 -1.25 -9.03
N GLY A 146 -2.34 -0.98 -8.66
CA GLY A 146 -2.63 -0.06 -7.56
C GLY A 146 -2.11 -0.65 -6.25
N GLY A 147 -1.42 0.16 -5.43
CA GLY A 147 -1.00 -0.28 -4.10
C GLY A 147 -2.22 -0.72 -3.27
N ALA A 148 -2.02 -1.71 -2.38
CA ALA A 148 -3.07 -2.33 -1.58
C ALA A 148 -3.93 -1.35 -0.74
N TYR A 149 -3.40 -0.15 -0.46
CA TYR A 149 -4.04 0.86 0.36
C TYR A 149 -4.67 2.01 -0.43
N GLY A 150 -4.45 2.10 -1.75
CA GLY A 150 -4.93 3.20 -2.58
C GLY A 150 -6.33 2.97 -3.19
N ALA A 151 -6.78 1.72 -3.29
CA ALA A 151 -8.03 1.36 -3.96
C ALA A 151 -9.30 1.73 -3.16
N HIS A 152 -9.18 1.99 -1.85
CA HIS A 152 -10.34 2.22 -0.99
C HIS A 152 -10.82 3.68 -0.92
N SER A 153 -10.11 4.64 -1.53
CA SER A 153 -10.50 6.05 -1.43
C SER A 153 -11.41 6.55 -2.57
N ALA A 154 -11.59 5.77 -3.65
CA ALA A 154 -12.37 6.19 -4.81
C ALA A 154 -13.81 5.65 -4.85
N ALA A 155 -14.16 4.70 -3.99
CA ALA A 155 -15.46 4.01 -4.02
C ALA A 155 -16.47 4.46 -2.95
N HIS A 156 -16.07 5.27 -1.96
CA HIS A 156 -16.97 5.77 -0.92
C HIS A 156 -16.86 7.27 -0.75
N GLY A 157 -17.77 8.01 -1.40
CA GLY A 157 -18.20 9.30 -0.89
C GLY A 157 -18.93 9.06 0.44
N GLY A 158 -18.28 9.39 1.55
CA GLY A 158 -18.88 9.28 2.88
C GLY A 158 -17.86 9.47 4.00
N HIS A 159 -17.83 10.67 4.57
CA HIS A 159 -17.39 11.01 5.93
C HIS A 159 -16.30 10.15 6.59
N GLY A 160 -15.04 10.42 6.25
CA GLY A 160 -13.91 10.03 7.11
C GLY A 160 -13.83 10.92 8.34
N HIS A 161 -14.60 10.60 9.39
CA HIS A 161 -14.32 11.12 10.73
C HIS A 161 -12.97 10.57 11.17
N ALA A 162 -11.96 11.44 11.27
CA ALA A 162 -10.75 11.17 12.02
C ALA A 162 -11.11 11.05 13.51
N ALA A 163 -11.54 9.87 13.93
CA ALA A 163 -11.56 9.50 15.34
C ALA A 163 -10.11 9.23 15.75
N GLY A 164 -9.42 10.28 16.20
CA GLY A 164 -8.17 10.13 16.93
C GLY A 164 -8.45 9.36 18.21
N HIS A 165 -8.16 8.06 18.21
CA HIS A 165 -8.09 7.27 19.44
C HIS A 165 -6.82 7.65 20.19
N ALA A 166 -6.90 8.75 20.93
CA ALA A 166 -5.94 9.06 21.98
C ALA A 166 -6.20 8.08 23.15
N HIS A 167 -5.37 7.06 23.27
CA HIS A 167 -5.31 6.22 24.47
C HIS A 167 -4.58 6.98 25.58
N ALA A 168 -5.33 7.82 26.29
CA ALA A 168 -4.90 8.37 27.58
C ALA A 168 -5.15 7.30 28.66
N HIS A 169 -4.10 6.61 29.11
CA HIS A 169 -4.14 5.77 30.30
C HIS A 169 -3.97 6.64 31.55
N GLY A 170 -5.08 7.13 32.10
CA GLY A 170 -5.14 7.68 33.45
C GLY A 170 -5.32 6.54 34.46
N HIS A 171 -4.29 6.26 35.25
CA HIS A 171 -4.42 5.43 36.44
C HIS A 171 -4.82 6.31 37.61
N ASP A 172 -6.10 6.23 37.99
CA ASP A 172 -6.65 6.85 39.19
C ASP A 172 -6.46 5.91 40.39
N HIS A 173 -5.79 6.40 41.43
CA HIS A 173 -5.66 5.72 42.72
C HIS A 173 -6.81 6.17 43.62
N GLY A 174 -7.79 5.29 43.78
CA GLY A 174 -8.91 5.48 44.71
C GLY A 174 -8.42 5.66 46.15
N ALA A 175 -8.70 6.82 46.72
CA ALA A 175 -8.75 7.06 48.16
C ALA A 175 -10.23 7.30 48.58
N PRO A 176 -10.71 6.74 49.69
CA PRO A 176 -12.11 6.86 50.07
C PRO A 176 -12.39 8.14 50.87
N GLN A 177 -13.46 8.81 50.46
CA GLN A 177 -14.52 9.45 51.26
C GLN A 177 -14.11 10.50 52.30
N HIS A 178 -14.58 11.74 52.13
CA HIS A 178 -15.37 12.46 53.13
C HIS A 178 -16.19 13.57 52.47
N ALA A 179 -17.49 13.55 52.73
CA ALA A 179 -18.49 14.48 52.19
C ALA A 179 -18.49 15.80 52.96
N HIS A 180 -18.75 16.92 52.27
CA HIS A 180 -19.59 18.02 52.78
C HIS A 180 -20.20 18.81 51.62
N ALA A 181 -21.51 19.02 51.71
CA ALA A 181 -22.31 19.77 50.74
C ALA A 181 -22.32 21.27 51.07
N HIS A 182 -22.21 22.14 50.07
CA HIS A 182 -22.76 23.49 50.11
C HIS A 182 -23.28 23.92 48.71
N ALA A 183 -24.41 24.61 48.73
CA ALA A 183 -25.22 25.08 47.60
C ALA A 183 -24.58 26.31 46.89
N PRO A 184 -25.15 26.78 45.75
CA PRO A 184 -24.40 27.49 44.71
C PRO A 184 -24.31 29.01 44.94
N ALA A 185 -23.25 29.64 44.42
CA ALA A 185 -23.18 31.08 44.22
C ALA A 185 -22.36 31.43 42.97
N ALA A 186 -22.81 32.47 42.29
CA ALA A 186 -22.43 32.91 40.95
C ALA A 186 -21.15 33.77 40.89
N GLU A 187 -20.67 33.94 39.65
CA GLU A 187 -19.81 34.99 39.08
C GLU A 187 -18.39 35.22 39.63
N ALA A 188 -17.40 35.22 38.72
CA ALA A 188 -16.54 36.37 38.41
C ALA A 188 -15.46 35.98 37.39
N GLY A 189 -15.30 36.81 36.34
CA GLY A 189 -14.20 36.71 35.38
C GLY A 189 -12.89 37.28 35.93
N HIS A 190 -11.75 36.79 35.43
CA HIS A 190 -10.50 37.51 35.54
C HIS A 190 -9.56 37.25 34.36
N VAL A 191 -9.04 38.35 33.84
CA VAL A 191 -8.08 38.49 32.73
C VAL A 191 -6.67 38.62 33.31
N HIS A 192 -5.65 38.14 32.60
CA HIS A 192 -4.29 38.66 32.75
C HIS A 192 -3.54 38.66 31.41
N ALA A 193 -3.14 39.85 31.00
CA ALA A 193 -2.13 40.13 29.99
C ALA A 193 -0.79 40.39 30.69
N HIS A 194 0.35 40.12 30.04
CA HIS A 194 1.62 40.80 30.31
C HIS A 194 2.49 40.92 29.06
N ASP A 195 3.02 42.14 28.90
CA ASP A 195 3.96 42.65 27.92
C ASP A 195 5.41 42.65 28.48
N THR A 196 6.39 42.66 27.55
CA THR A 196 7.78 43.21 27.62
C THR A 196 8.98 42.39 28.17
N ALA A 197 10.08 42.49 27.39
CA ALA A 197 11.42 41.84 27.41
C ALA A 197 12.46 42.56 28.34
N PRO A 198 13.83 42.43 28.29
CA PRO A 198 14.77 41.67 27.41
C PRO A 198 16.10 41.09 28.01
N ALA A 199 16.92 40.50 27.11
CA ALA A 199 18.41 40.40 27.02
C ALA A 199 19.22 39.31 27.77
N HIS A 200 20.03 38.51 27.04
CA HIS A 200 21.52 38.42 27.08
C HIS A 200 22.11 37.22 26.29
N GLY A 201 23.12 37.49 25.44
CA GLY A 201 24.37 36.69 25.27
C GLY A 201 24.38 35.33 24.54
N ALA A 202 25.02 35.26 23.37
CA ALA A 202 25.63 34.04 22.79
C ALA A 202 27.01 33.75 23.46
N PRO A 203 27.79 32.66 23.18
CA PRO A 203 27.63 31.56 22.20
C PRO A 203 27.99 30.12 22.72
N GLY A 204 27.76 29.11 21.87
CA GLY A 204 28.51 27.83 21.72
C GLY A 204 28.97 27.04 22.94
N HIS A 205 28.46 25.81 23.11
CA HIS A 205 29.07 24.83 24.02
C HIS A 205 29.47 23.53 23.31
N VAL A 206 30.76 23.20 23.45
CA VAL A 206 31.39 21.95 23.02
C VAL A 206 31.28 20.96 24.19
N HIS A 207 31.03 19.68 23.92
CA HIS A 207 31.04 18.64 24.96
C HIS A 207 32.48 18.16 25.20
N GLY A 208 32.99 18.42 26.40
CA GLY A 208 34.21 17.81 26.92
C GLY A 208 33.95 16.41 27.50
N PRO A 209 34.98 15.57 27.67
CA PRO A 209 34.83 14.23 28.22
C PRO A 209 34.62 14.33 29.75
N GLY A 210 33.41 14.02 30.22
CA GLY A 210 33.15 13.90 31.67
C GLY A 210 31.76 14.28 32.21
N CYS A 211 30.75 14.60 31.40
CA CYS A 211 29.41 14.90 31.93
C CYS A 211 28.52 13.63 31.97
N ALA A 212 28.22 13.16 33.19
CA ALA A 212 27.35 12.03 33.46
C ALA A 212 25.87 12.44 33.40
N HIS A 213 25.18 12.03 32.34
CA HIS A 213 23.72 11.91 32.33
C HIS A 213 23.35 10.43 32.17
N GLY A 214 22.72 9.90 33.21
CA GLY A 214 22.31 8.50 33.28
C GLY A 214 21.23 8.20 32.24
N HIS A 215 21.59 7.37 31.27
CA HIS A 215 20.63 6.68 30.42
C HIS A 215 20.24 5.38 31.14
N HIS A 216 18.96 5.25 31.45
CA HIS A 216 18.40 3.98 31.89
C HIS A 216 18.43 3.00 30.72
N ASP A 217 19.32 2.02 30.83
CA ASP A 217 19.41 0.86 29.95
C ASP A 217 18.53 -0.25 30.53
N HIS A 218 17.63 -0.80 29.71
CA HIS A 218 16.84 -1.99 30.07
C HIS A 218 17.57 -3.23 29.51
N GLY A 219 18.65 -3.61 30.18
CA GLY A 219 19.32 -4.88 29.97
C GLY A 219 18.60 -6.01 30.73
N HIS A 220 18.09 -7.01 30.02
CA HIS A 220 17.74 -8.30 30.60
C HIS A 220 18.89 -9.28 30.38
N THR A 221 19.33 -9.89 31.48
CA THR A 221 20.43 -10.84 31.55
C THR A 221 19.98 -12.24 31.13
N HIS A 222 20.79 -12.90 30.30
CA HIS A 222 20.82 -14.36 30.22
C HIS A 222 22.20 -14.83 30.68
N ASP A 223 22.19 -15.69 31.68
CA ASP A 223 23.36 -16.26 32.32
C ASP A 223 23.88 -17.42 31.45
N HIS A 224 25.14 -17.33 31.02
CA HIS A 224 25.87 -18.43 30.40
C HIS A 224 27.22 -18.57 31.11
N THR A 225 27.33 -19.62 31.90
CA THR A 225 28.60 -20.06 32.50
C THR A 225 29.33 -20.97 31.50
N PRO A 226 30.60 -20.69 31.14
CA PRO A 226 31.40 -21.59 30.32
C PRO A 226 32.14 -22.61 31.21
N ALA A 227 31.91 -23.90 30.97
CA ALA A 227 32.72 -24.98 31.52
C ALA A 227 33.70 -25.53 30.46
N ALA A 228 34.96 -25.72 30.88
CA ALA A 228 36.10 -26.18 30.09
C ALA A 228 36.02 -27.70 29.75
N PRO A 229 36.89 -28.24 28.87
CA PRO A 229 36.55 -29.32 27.97
C PRO A 229 36.80 -30.73 28.54
N ALA A 230 35.99 -31.71 28.11
CA ALA A 230 36.26 -33.14 28.28
C ALA A 230 35.92 -33.92 27.00
N THR A 231 36.72 -34.96 26.77
CA THR A 231 36.91 -35.78 25.57
C THR A 231 35.81 -36.81 25.28
N ALA A 232 35.53 -37.00 23.98
CA ALA A 232 35.07 -38.18 23.20
C ALA A 232 34.11 -39.24 23.82
N THR A 233 33.01 -39.57 23.13
CA THR A 233 32.74 -40.86 22.41
C THR A 233 31.26 -41.04 21.99
N HIS A 234 31.04 -41.95 21.02
CA HIS A 234 29.87 -42.23 20.18
C HIS A 234 28.57 -42.72 20.89
N GLY A 235 27.42 -42.53 20.21
CA GLY A 235 26.27 -43.47 20.26
C GLY A 235 24.86 -42.85 20.23
N ALA A 236 24.13 -42.99 19.12
CA ALA A 236 22.67 -42.77 19.01
C ALA A 236 21.88 -43.94 19.69
N PRO A 237 20.54 -43.93 19.90
CA PRO A 237 19.50 -43.52 18.93
C PRO A 237 18.27 -42.76 19.47
N GLY A 238 17.47 -42.27 18.52
CA GLY A 238 16.25 -41.48 18.71
C GLY A 238 15.10 -42.20 19.42
N HIS A 239 14.27 -41.38 20.05
CA HIS A 239 13.11 -41.81 20.84
C HIS A 239 11.88 -41.96 19.93
N VAL A 240 11.24 -43.13 19.97
CA VAL A 240 9.96 -43.41 19.32
C VAL A 240 8.84 -43.23 20.36
N HIS A 241 7.74 -42.58 19.99
CA HIS A 241 6.54 -42.49 20.83
C HIS A 241 5.69 -43.76 20.68
N GLY A 242 5.41 -44.43 21.81
CA GLY A 242 4.53 -45.59 21.89
C GLY A 242 3.04 -45.20 22.10
N PRO A 243 2.10 -46.13 21.86
CA PRO A 243 0.66 -45.85 21.79
C PRO A 243 -0.01 -45.78 23.18
N GLY A 244 0.43 -44.83 24.01
CA GLY A 244 -0.12 -44.67 25.38
C GLY A 244 0.06 -43.30 26.03
N CYS A 245 0.48 -42.27 25.29
CA CYS A 245 0.57 -40.92 25.83
C CYS A 245 -0.81 -40.24 25.78
N ALA A 246 -1.56 -40.33 26.87
CA ALA A 246 -2.78 -39.56 27.07
C ALA A 246 -2.43 -38.08 27.31
N HIS A 247 -2.45 -37.28 26.25
CA HIS A 247 -2.61 -35.84 26.35
C HIS A 247 -4.10 -35.56 26.12
N GLY A 248 -4.77 -34.99 27.12
CA GLY A 248 -6.17 -34.64 27.03
C GLY A 248 -6.40 -33.63 25.92
N ASP A 249 -7.24 -34.01 24.97
CA ASP A 249 -7.71 -33.16 23.89
C ASP A 249 -8.49 -31.98 24.48
N HIS A 250 -8.00 -30.76 24.26
CA HIS A 250 -8.80 -29.56 24.40
C HIS A 250 -9.57 -29.38 23.09
N ASP A 251 -10.76 -29.99 23.03
CA ASP A 251 -11.73 -29.75 21.96
C ASP A 251 -12.19 -28.29 22.01
N HIS A 252 -11.87 -27.55 20.95
CA HIS A 252 -12.56 -26.30 20.62
C HIS A 252 -13.58 -26.60 19.53
N ASP A 253 -14.85 -26.69 19.91
CA ASP A 253 -15.96 -26.78 18.98
C ASP A 253 -15.98 -25.53 18.07
N HIS A 254 -15.78 -25.74 16.77
CA HIS A 254 -16.09 -24.78 15.73
C HIS A 254 -17.21 -25.38 14.87
N ASP A 255 -18.40 -24.78 14.94
CA ASP A 255 -19.53 -25.08 14.06
C ASP A 255 -19.12 -24.85 12.59
N HIS A 256 -18.87 -25.95 11.86
CA HIS A 256 -18.73 -25.91 10.41
C HIS A 256 -20.10 -26.11 9.77
N ALA A 257 -20.65 -25.04 9.20
CA ALA A 257 -21.80 -25.15 8.30
C ALA A 257 -21.43 -26.02 7.08
N PRO A 258 -22.29 -26.97 6.65
CA PRO A 258 -21.98 -27.85 5.54
C PRO A 258 -21.91 -27.09 4.21
N ALA A 259 -20.93 -27.45 3.38
CA ALA A 259 -20.73 -26.88 2.05
C ALA A 259 -21.96 -27.09 1.15
N PRO A 260 -22.40 -26.09 0.38
CA PRO A 260 -23.51 -26.25 -0.55
C PRO A 260 -23.13 -27.18 -1.71
N ALA A 261 -24.05 -28.07 -2.08
CA ALA A 261 -23.88 -29.04 -3.17
C ALA A 261 -23.64 -28.36 -4.54
N PRO A 262 -22.82 -28.97 -5.43
CA PRO A 262 -22.54 -28.40 -6.73
C PRO A 262 -23.78 -28.39 -7.64
N VAL A 263 -24.10 -27.22 -8.18
CA VAL A 263 -25.17 -27.04 -9.18
C VAL A 263 -24.63 -27.43 -10.56
N ALA A 264 -25.16 -28.51 -11.14
CA ALA A 264 -24.84 -28.91 -12.50
C ALA A 264 -25.53 -27.96 -13.51
N VAL A 265 -24.73 -27.18 -14.24
CA VAL A 265 -25.21 -26.32 -15.34
C VAL A 265 -25.22 -27.15 -16.63
N GLN A 266 -26.42 -27.44 -17.13
CA GLN A 266 -26.65 -28.22 -18.35
C GLN A 266 -26.57 -27.31 -19.58
N PHE A 267 -25.47 -27.37 -20.33
CA PHE A 267 -25.32 -26.66 -21.60
C PHE A 267 -26.09 -27.38 -22.72
N HIS A 268 -27.15 -26.75 -23.24
CA HIS A 268 -27.84 -27.22 -24.44
C HIS A 268 -27.08 -26.76 -25.69
N ALA A 269 -26.65 -27.72 -26.51
CA ALA A 269 -26.01 -27.45 -27.80
C ALA A 269 -27.00 -26.79 -28.77
N LYS A 270 -26.59 -25.64 -29.32
CA LYS A 270 -27.33 -24.87 -30.33
C LYS A 270 -27.31 -25.66 -31.65
N ARG A 271 -28.48 -26.00 -32.20
CA ARG A 271 -28.61 -26.65 -33.52
C ARG A 271 -28.04 -25.75 -34.62
N PRO A 272 -27.31 -26.29 -35.61
CA PRO A 272 -26.89 -25.54 -36.78
C PRO A 272 -28.09 -25.27 -37.70
N GLY A 273 -28.27 -24.01 -38.09
CA GLY A 273 -29.27 -23.58 -39.07
C GLY A 273 -28.90 -24.08 -40.47
N HIS A 274 -29.91 -24.56 -41.19
CA HIS A 274 -29.85 -24.94 -42.59
C HIS A 274 -29.55 -23.73 -43.50
N ALA A 275 -28.85 -24.02 -44.60
CA ALA A 275 -28.54 -23.14 -45.73
C ALA A 275 -29.79 -22.63 -46.47
#